data_AF-A0A972WWT1-F1
#
_entry.id   AF-A0A972WWT1-F1
#
_cell.length_a   1.000
_cell.length_b   1.000
_cell.length_c   1.000
_cell.angle_alpha   90.00
_cell.angle_beta   90.00
_cell.angle_gamma   90.00
#
_symmetry.space_group_name_H-M   'P 1'
#
loop_
_entity.id
_entity.type
_entity.pdbx_description
1 polymer ?
#
loop_
_entity_poly.entity_id
_entity_poly.type
_entity_poly.pdbx_seq_one_letter_code
_entity_poly.pdbx_strand_id
1 'polypeptide(L)'
;MRRRSATPPNGIGSSLLEDLEAIKRRLEEMKSEHRDLDDVIARLLEKAPFDQLQLQRLKKRKLMLKDDILKVESHLLPDIIA
;
A
#
# COMPACT_ATOMS: atom_id res chain seq x y z
N MET A 1 -45.04 -15.79 -29.16
CA MET A 1 -43.88 -15.78 -30.08
C MET A 1 -42.80 -14.87 -29.50
N ARG A 2 -41.56 -15.35 -29.33
CA ARG A 2 -40.25 -14.69 -29.59
C ARG A 2 -40.07 -13.21 -29.13
N ARG A 3 -39.07 -12.79 -28.36
CA ARG A 3 -37.82 -13.40 -27.87
C ARG A 3 -37.42 -12.72 -26.56
N ARG A 4 -36.72 -13.50 -25.73
CA ARG A 4 -35.85 -13.06 -24.64
C ARG A 4 -34.82 -12.07 -25.18
N SER A 5 -34.61 -10.96 -24.49
CA SER A 5 -33.32 -10.25 -24.47
C SER A 5 -32.85 -10.22 -23.02
N ALA A 6 -32.21 -11.31 -22.62
CA ALA A 6 -31.44 -11.38 -21.40
C ALA A 6 -30.18 -10.53 -21.64
N THR A 7 -30.07 -9.40 -20.94
CA THR A 7 -28.79 -8.72 -20.77
C THR A 7 -27.93 -9.62 -19.87
N PRO A 8 -26.74 -10.08 -20.29
CA PRO A 8 -25.86 -10.77 -19.37
C PRO A 8 -25.24 -9.74 -18.43
N PRO A 9 -25.34 -9.89 -17.10
CA PRO A 9 -24.43 -9.19 -16.21
C PRO A 9 -23.07 -9.88 -16.37
N ASN A 10 -22.24 -9.41 -17.30
CA ASN A 10 -20.82 -9.76 -17.32
C ASN A 10 -20.13 -9.06 -16.14
N GLY A 11 -20.37 -9.57 -14.93
CA GLY A 11 -19.83 -9.06 -13.67
C GLY A 11 -18.45 -9.60 -13.29
N ILE A 12 -17.82 -10.42 -14.15
CA ILE A 12 -16.55 -11.07 -13.83
C ILE A 12 -15.36 -10.11 -14.01
N GLY A 13 -15.49 -9.06 -14.84
CA GLY A 13 -14.42 -8.08 -15.08
C GLY A 13 -14.35 -6.93 -14.06
N SER A 14 -15.46 -6.59 -13.38
CA SER A 14 -15.50 -5.43 -12.45
C SER A 14 -14.79 -5.73 -11.14
N SER A 15 -14.97 -6.94 -10.60
CA SER A 15 -14.44 -7.33 -9.28
C SER A 15 -12.91 -7.32 -9.23
N LEU A 16 -12.23 -7.82 -10.26
CA LEU A 16 -10.77 -7.89 -10.28
C LEU A 16 -10.13 -6.49 -10.36
N LEU A 17 -10.75 -5.57 -11.11
CA LEU A 17 -10.32 -4.18 -11.21
C LEU A 17 -10.51 -3.45 -9.87
N GLU A 18 -11.63 -3.70 -9.17
CA GLU A 18 -11.87 -3.19 -7.82
C GLU A 18 -10.83 -3.71 -6.81
N ASP A 19 -10.46 -4.99 -6.88
CA ASP A 19 -9.43 -5.59 -6.03
C ASP A 19 -8.05 -4.97 -6.29
N LEU A 20 -7.67 -4.77 -7.56
CA LEU A 20 -6.42 -4.11 -7.93
C LEU A 20 -6.37 -2.64 -7.48
N GLU A 21 -7.48 -1.91 -7.63
CA GLU A 21 -7.58 -0.53 -7.13
C GLU A 21 -7.49 -0.47 -5.60
N ALA A 22 -8.09 -1.41 -4.90
CA ALA A 22 -7.99 -1.52 -3.43
C ALA A 22 -6.54 -1.79 -3.00
N ILE A 23 -5.82 -2.70 -3.66
CA ILE A 23 -4.42 -3.00 -3.37
C ILE A 23 -3.53 -1.76 -3.67
N LYS A 24 -3.77 -1.05 -4.78
CA LYS A 24 -3.05 0.19 -5.11
C LYS A 24 -3.30 1.29 -4.07
N ARG A 25 -4.55 1.49 -3.64
CA ARG A 25 -4.87 2.44 -2.56
C ARG A 25 -4.14 2.08 -1.28
N ARG A 26 -4.15 0.80 -0.91
CA ARG A 26 -3.46 0.32 0.29
C ARG A 26 -1.95 0.55 0.20
N LEU A 27 -1.37 0.34 -0.98
CA LEU A 27 0.04 0.61 -1.23
C LEU A 27 0.36 2.11 -1.05
N GLU A 28 -0.46 3.00 -1.58
CA GLU A 28 -0.28 4.44 -1.43
C GLU A 28 -0.42 4.89 0.04
N GLU A 29 -1.37 4.31 0.79
CA GLU A 29 -1.48 4.53 2.24
C GLU A 29 -0.20 4.13 2.97
N MET A 30 0.33 2.93 2.69
CA MET A 30 1.57 2.44 3.29
C MET A 30 2.77 3.33 2.93
N LYS A 31 2.85 3.80 1.68
CA LYS A 31 3.87 4.75 1.24
C LYS A 31 3.75 6.10 1.95
N SER A 32 2.52 6.57 2.20
CA SER A 32 2.28 7.77 2.99
C SER A 32 2.75 7.60 4.43
N GLU A 33 2.32 6.52 5.10
CA GLU A 33 2.74 6.23 6.48
C GLU A 33 4.27 6.11 6.60
N HIS A 34 4.94 5.54 5.58
CA HIS A 34 6.40 5.45 5.54
C HIS A 34 7.07 6.83 5.45
N ARG A 35 6.50 7.76 4.65
CA ARG A 35 6.98 9.15 4.59
C ARG A 35 6.76 9.88 5.91
N ASP A 36 5.59 9.73 6.50
CA ASP A 36 5.26 10.35 7.80
C ASP A 36 6.21 9.87 8.91
N LEU A 37 6.54 8.57 8.93
CA LEU A 37 7.52 8.02 9.86
C LEU A 37 8.91 8.62 9.65
N ASP A 38 9.30 8.92 8.41
CA ASP A 38 10.58 9.55 8.11
C ASP A 38 10.64 11.00 8.61
N ASP A 39 9.58 11.77 8.38
CA ASP A 39 9.45 13.14 8.86
C ASP A 39 9.48 13.21 10.39
N VAL A 40 8.82 12.26 11.07
CA VAL A 40 8.87 12.14 12.53
C VAL A 40 10.29 11.83 13.01
N ILE A 41 11.00 10.91 12.34
CA ILE A 41 12.39 10.60 12.66
C ILE A 41 13.29 11.83 12.46
N ALA A 42 13.13 12.56 11.37
CA ALA A 42 13.91 13.76 11.07
C ALA A 42 13.73 14.83 12.16
N ARG A 43 12.47 15.13 12.53
CA ARG A 43 12.14 16.08 13.60
C ARG A 43 12.69 15.65 14.96
N LEU A 44 12.71 14.34 15.24
CA LEU A 44 13.25 13.80 16.49
C LEU A 44 14.77 13.95 16.56
N LEU A 45 15.46 13.94 15.41
CA LEU A 45 16.91 14.15 15.32
C LEU A 45 17.31 15.62 15.44
N GLU A 46 16.43 16.56 15.10
CA GLU A 46 16.70 18.00 15.19
C GLU A 46 16.78 18.53 16.64
N LYS A 47 16.12 17.85 17.59
CA LYS A 47 16.10 18.26 19.00
C LYS A 47 16.96 17.35 19.87
N ALA A 48 18.08 17.86 20.36
CA ALA A 48 18.89 17.21 21.38
C ALA A 48 18.42 17.58 22.80
N PRO A 49 18.51 16.66 23.79
CA PRO A 49 18.85 15.25 23.65
C PRO A 49 17.68 14.44 23.07
N PHE A 50 17.95 13.57 22.09
CA PHE A 50 16.94 12.70 21.50
C PHE A 50 16.84 11.36 22.22
N ASP A 51 15.63 10.81 22.30
CA ASP A 51 15.40 9.47 22.85
C ASP A 51 15.88 8.42 21.83
N GLN A 52 17.04 7.82 22.11
CA GLN A 52 17.66 6.81 21.27
C GLN A 52 16.83 5.53 21.15
N LEU A 53 16.08 5.15 22.20
CA LEU A 53 15.21 3.97 22.17
C LEU A 53 13.98 4.23 21.29
N GLN A 54 13.39 5.42 21.41
CA GLN A 54 12.28 5.85 20.54
C GLN A 54 12.74 5.88 19.08
N LEU A 55 13.91 6.45 18.80
CA LEU A 55 14.49 6.49 17.46
C LEU A 55 14.70 5.09 16.88
N GLN A 56 15.23 4.14 17.67
CA GLN A 56 15.40 2.76 17.23
C GLN A 56 14.07 2.06 16.93
N ARG A 57 13.03 2.28 17.74
CA ARG A 57 11.69 1.73 17.50
C ARG A 57 11.07 2.28 16.21
N LEU A 58 11.20 3.59 15.98
CA LEU A 58 10.70 4.23 14.75
C LEU A 58 11.43 3.72 13.50
N LYS A 59 12.76 3.61 13.55
CA LYS A 59 13.55 3.06 12.44
C LYS A 59 13.18 1.60 12.13
N LYS A 60 12.96 0.78 13.17
CA LYS A 60 12.49 -0.60 12.99
C LYS A 60 11.11 -0.65 12.33
N ARG A 61 10.17 0.18 12.78
CA ARG A 61 8.84 0.28 12.16
C ARG A 61 8.90 0.74 10.71
N LYS A 62 9.74 1.73 10.40
CA LYS A 62 10.00 2.21 9.04
C LYS A 62 10.53 1.08 8.14
N LEU A 63 11.48 0.29 8.64
CA LEU A 63 12.02 -0.85 7.89
C LEU A 63 10.96 -1.91 7.59
N MET A 64 10.17 -2.30 8.59
CA MET A 64 9.08 -3.27 8.40
C MET A 64 8.05 -2.78 7.36
N LEU A 65 7.67 -1.51 7.44
CA LEU A 65 6.72 -0.91 6.50
C LEU A 65 7.28 -0.89 5.07
N LYS A 66 8.58 -0.58 4.91
CA LYS A 66 9.27 -0.68 3.62
C LYS A 66 9.26 -2.11 3.08
N ASP A 67 9.55 -3.10 3.91
CA ASP A 67 9.55 -4.50 3.50
C ASP A 67 8.15 -4.96 3.06
N ASP A 68 7.10 -4.51 3.75
CA ASP A 68 5.72 -4.83 3.39
C ASP A 68 5.28 -4.10 2.11
N ILE A 69 5.69 -2.85 1.90
CA ILE A 69 5.51 -2.14 0.62
C ILE A 69 6.13 -2.94 -0.52
N LEU A 70 7.38 -3.39 -0.36
CA LEU A 70 8.08 -4.16 -1.39
C LEU A 70 7.40 -5.49 -1.69
N LYS A 71 6.86 -6.18 -0.67
CA LYS A 71 6.07 -7.41 -0.89
C LYS A 71 4.82 -7.12 -1.70
N VAL A 72 4.06 -6.08 -1.35
CA VAL A 72 2.83 -5.70 -2.07
C VAL A 72 3.14 -5.27 -3.50
N GLU A 73 4.18 -4.47 -3.71
CA GLU A 73 4.67 -4.09 -5.05
C GLU A 73 5.09 -5.32 -5.85
N SER A 74 5.79 -6.27 -5.23
CA SER A 74 6.21 -7.52 -5.88
C SER A 74 5.04 -8.45 -6.22
N HIS A 75 3.86 -8.29 -5.61
CA HIS A 75 2.65 -9.02 -6.00
C HIS A 75 1.88 -8.28 -7.11
N LEU A 76 1.97 -6.95 -7.19
CA LEU A 76 1.38 -6.16 -8.26
C LEU A 76 2.21 -6.20 -9.56
N LEU A 77 3.54 -6.18 -9.46
CA LEU A 77 4.44 -6.24 -10.62
C LEU A 77 4.25 -7.45 -11.55
N PRO A 78 4.06 -8.70 -11.07
CA PRO A 78 3.79 -9.83 -11.95
C PRO A 78 2.49 -9.68 -12.74
N ASP A 79 1.46 -9.02 -12.19
CA ASP A 79 0.18 -8.78 -12.88
C ASP A 79 0.25 -7.63 -13.92
N ILE A 80 1.23 -6.73 -13.82
CA ILE A 80 1.36 -5.57 -14.72
C ILE A 80 2.20 -5.89 -15.97
N ILE A 81 3.04 -6.94 -15.93
CA ILE A 81 4.00 -7.29 -16.99
C ILE A 81 3.69 -8.66 -17.63
N ALA A 82 2.67 -9.39 -17.15
CA ALA A 82 2.22 -10.67 -17.72
C ALA A 82 1.29 -10.52 -18.92
#